data_AF-A0A9P7ZI36-F1
#
_entry.id   AF-A0A9P7ZI36-F1
#
_cell.length_a   1.000
_cell.length_b   1.000
_cell.length_c   1.000
_cell.angle_alpha   90.00
_cell.angle_beta   90.00
_cell.angle_gamma   90.00
#
_symmetry.space_group_name_H-M   'P 1'
#
loop_
_entity.id
_entity.type
_entity.pdbx_description
1 polymer ?
#
loop_
_entity_poly.entity_id
_entity_poly.type
_entity_poly.pdbx_seq_one_letter_code
_entity_poly.pdbx_strand_id
1 'polypeptide(L)'
;MAFAARNFLRMTRATAPLARLSTPQAATRAFSTTHINKVSESEPKRSVVREREVPVTRYGAGEGQGEHSTVSVGAHNSTVPFESPQPPLEHDVVQPLSKRVHEAMPHTLRNMTVYGQTIIITGGARGLGNHMARACAEAGAKNIVIFDANQELGDQAAAELHDKSGLPVSFFKVDVRDGAAINAAVESVVDLYGCPDSLVNAAGIADSNIKAETYDPAMFRRLIDINLTGTFLMTQAIGRAMMAAGKPGSLILIASMSGSVVNYPQEQSCYNASKAGVIQYAKSIAAEWAKHDIRVNCISPGYMDTALNRVPALEAQKKIWKSLTPQNRLGGVDELNGLCVFLASDASRFMTGSNILIDGGYSCY
;
A
#
# COMPACT_ATOMS: atom_id res chain seq x y z
N MET A 1 59.56 24.20 -19.67
CA MET A 1 60.13 23.08 -20.44
C MET A 1 58.97 22.20 -20.89
N ALA A 2 58.36 22.36 -22.08
CA ALA A 2 58.86 22.10 -23.46
C ALA A 2 59.23 20.60 -23.62
N PHE A 3 58.79 19.76 -24.56
CA PHE A 3 58.36 19.77 -25.98
C PHE A 3 57.49 18.48 -26.20
N ALA A 4 56.37 18.40 -26.94
CA ALA A 4 56.16 18.36 -28.40
C ALA A 4 56.86 17.22 -29.19
N ALA A 5 56.07 16.31 -29.82
CA ALA A 5 56.17 15.74 -31.20
C ALA A 5 55.39 14.41 -31.32
N ARG A 6 54.30 14.27 -32.11
CA ARG A 6 54.15 14.12 -33.59
C ARG A 6 54.57 12.76 -34.18
N ASN A 7 53.61 12.10 -34.86
CA ASN A 7 53.66 11.48 -36.22
C ASN A 7 52.72 10.24 -36.31
N PHE A 8 52.14 9.82 -37.43
CA PHE A 8 51.60 10.42 -38.67
C PHE A 8 50.82 9.27 -39.36
N LEU A 9 49.89 9.63 -40.26
CA LEU A 9 49.03 8.79 -41.13
C LEU A 9 49.65 7.52 -41.75
N ARG A 10 48.79 6.52 -42.05
CA ARG A 10 48.67 5.97 -43.42
C ARG A 10 47.33 5.25 -43.71
N MET A 11 46.58 5.83 -44.65
CA MET A 11 45.55 5.17 -45.46
C MET A 11 46.21 4.33 -46.56
N THR A 12 45.60 3.20 -46.93
CA THR A 12 45.66 2.64 -48.29
C THR A 12 44.32 2.02 -48.68
N ARG A 13 43.81 2.46 -49.84
CA ARG A 13 42.68 1.91 -50.62
C ARG A 13 43.19 0.78 -51.54
N ALA A 14 42.37 -0.24 -51.77
CA ALA A 14 42.31 -1.02 -53.03
C ALA A 14 40.98 -1.84 -53.04
N THR A 15 39.95 -1.38 -53.74
CA THR A 15 39.44 -1.88 -55.05
C THR A 15 38.67 -3.22 -55.02
N ALA A 16 37.37 -3.12 -55.31
CA ALA A 16 36.41 -4.21 -55.51
C ALA A 16 36.54 -4.90 -56.88
N PRO A 17 35.81 -6.01 -57.07
CA PRO A 17 35.08 -6.22 -58.31
C PRO A 17 33.57 -6.40 -58.08
N LEU A 18 32.81 -5.90 -59.05
CA LEU A 18 31.36 -5.91 -59.17
C LEU A 18 30.79 -7.33 -59.33
N ALA A 19 29.72 -7.63 -58.60
CA ALA A 19 28.80 -8.72 -58.92
C ALA A 19 27.35 -8.21 -58.93
N ARG A 20 26.61 -8.70 -59.92
CA ARG A 20 25.36 -8.18 -60.49
C ARG A 20 24.19 -8.15 -59.50
N LEU A 21 23.45 -7.05 -59.55
CA LEU A 21 22.11 -6.87 -58.95
C LEU A 21 21.09 -7.76 -59.68
N SER A 22 20.45 -8.66 -58.95
CA SER A 22 19.19 -9.29 -59.34
C SER A 22 18.11 -8.90 -58.32
N THR A 23 17.11 -8.16 -58.78
CA THR A 23 15.90 -7.80 -58.03
C THR A 23 14.95 -9.00 -57.96
N PRO A 24 14.48 -9.43 -56.77
CA PRO A 24 13.27 -10.21 -56.68
C PRO A 24 12.04 -9.29 -56.58
N GLN A 25 11.03 -9.64 -57.37
CA GLN A 25 9.73 -8.98 -57.48
C GLN A 25 9.04 -8.82 -56.12
N ALA A 26 8.41 -7.65 -55.92
CA ALA A 26 7.47 -7.40 -54.85
C ALA A 26 6.25 -8.33 -55.02
N ALA A 27 6.12 -9.32 -54.14
CA ALA A 27 4.91 -10.10 -54.00
C ALA A 27 3.90 -9.28 -53.16
N THR A 28 3.01 -8.56 -53.84
CA THR A 28 1.78 -8.03 -53.25
C THR A 28 0.92 -9.21 -52.77
N ARG A 29 0.95 -9.50 -51.46
CA ARG A 29 -0.08 -10.32 -50.84
C ARG A 29 -1.36 -9.49 -50.75
N ALA A 30 -2.35 -9.84 -51.58
CA ALA A 30 -3.71 -9.38 -51.42
C ALA A 30 -4.24 -9.88 -50.07
N PHE A 31 -4.58 -8.95 -49.19
CA PHE A 31 -5.37 -9.27 -48.00
C PHE A 31 -6.77 -9.66 -48.45
N SER A 32 -7.12 -10.92 -48.23
CA SER A 32 -8.49 -11.42 -48.37
C SER A 32 -9.38 -10.67 -47.37
N THR A 33 -10.36 -9.93 -47.89
CA THR A 33 -11.45 -9.34 -47.12
C THR A 33 -12.35 -10.45 -46.60
N THR A 34 -12.15 -10.85 -45.35
CA THR A 34 -13.08 -11.73 -44.63
C THR A 34 -14.00 -10.88 -43.77
N HIS A 35 -15.30 -11.06 -44.01
CA HIS A 35 -16.48 -10.52 -43.34
C HIS A 35 -16.26 -9.81 -41.98
N ILE A 36 -16.63 -8.53 -41.95
CA ILE A 36 -16.93 -7.76 -40.74
C ILE A 36 -18.19 -8.36 -40.12
N ASN A 37 -18.04 -9.20 -39.08
CA ASN A 37 -19.14 -9.47 -38.17
C ASN A 37 -19.31 -8.28 -37.24
N LYS A 38 -20.54 -7.77 -37.20
CA LYS A 38 -20.99 -6.66 -36.36
C LYS A 38 -20.48 -6.81 -34.93
N VAL A 39 -19.83 -5.74 -34.49
CA VAL A 39 -19.48 -5.43 -33.11
C VAL A 39 -20.77 -5.46 -32.26
N SER A 40 -20.82 -6.39 -31.30
CA SER A 40 -21.63 -6.22 -30.10
C SER A 40 -20.77 -5.40 -29.14
N GLU A 41 -21.02 -4.10 -29.07
CA GLU A 41 -20.41 -3.21 -28.09
C GLU A 41 -20.83 -3.66 -26.68
N SER A 42 -20.02 -4.47 -26.02
CA SER A 42 -20.02 -4.53 -24.57
C SER A 42 -19.03 -3.49 -24.07
N GLU A 43 -19.56 -2.36 -23.60
CA GLU A 43 -18.77 -1.34 -22.92
C GLU A 43 -17.88 -1.99 -21.83
N PRO A 44 -16.58 -1.62 -21.74
CA PRO A 44 -15.74 -2.08 -20.65
C PRO A 44 -16.25 -1.44 -19.35
N LYS A 45 -16.93 -2.23 -18.51
CA LYS A 45 -17.37 -1.84 -17.17
C LYS A 45 -16.16 -1.37 -16.35
N ARG A 46 -16.01 -0.05 -16.19
CA ARG A 46 -15.10 0.58 -15.22
C ARG A 46 -15.50 0.11 -13.82
N SER A 47 -14.73 -0.80 -13.23
CA SER A 47 -15.06 -1.44 -11.95
C SER A 47 -14.55 -0.68 -10.73
N VAL A 48 -14.76 0.64 -10.70
CA VAL A 48 -14.66 1.41 -9.45
C VAL A 48 -16.06 1.37 -8.81
N VAL A 49 -16.22 0.53 -7.80
CA VAL A 49 -17.45 0.46 -7.01
C VAL A 49 -17.51 1.73 -6.17
N ARG A 50 -18.65 2.43 -6.19
CA ARG A 50 -18.91 3.59 -5.35
C ARG A 50 -20.00 3.25 -4.34
N GLU A 51 -19.68 3.32 -3.05
CA GLU A 51 -20.53 2.88 -1.94
C GLU A 51 -21.54 3.98 -1.59
N ARG A 52 -22.80 3.59 -1.31
CA ARG A 52 -23.91 4.52 -0.97
C ARG A 52 -24.09 4.73 0.51
N GLU A 53 -23.67 3.76 1.28
CA GLU A 53 -23.61 3.82 2.70
C GLU A 53 -22.28 3.21 3.06
N VAL A 54 -21.59 3.83 4.00
CA VAL A 54 -20.45 3.22 4.66
C VAL A 54 -21.01 2.63 5.95
N PRO A 55 -21.24 1.31 6.02
CA PRO A 55 -21.45 0.64 7.29
C PRO A 55 -20.33 0.98 8.25
N VAL A 56 -20.72 1.36 9.46
CA VAL A 56 -19.80 1.67 10.55
C VAL A 56 -20.16 0.80 11.74
N THR A 57 -19.17 0.07 12.24
CA THR A 57 -19.27 -0.67 13.49
C THR A 57 -18.35 -0.03 14.49
N ARG A 58 -18.88 0.39 15.64
CA ARG A 58 -18.15 1.11 16.68
C ARG A 58 -18.17 0.34 17.99
N TYR A 59 -17.04 0.33 18.67
CA TYR A 59 -16.92 -0.19 20.03
C TYR A 59 -16.45 0.92 20.95
N GLY A 60 -17.29 1.33 21.91
CA GLY A 60 -16.96 2.30 22.94
C GLY A 60 -16.14 1.70 24.09
N ALA A 61 -15.42 2.52 24.85
CA ALA A 61 -14.64 2.03 25.98
C ALA A 61 -15.56 1.41 27.06
N GLY A 62 -15.42 0.08 27.27
CA GLY A 62 -16.20 -0.67 28.26
C GLY A 62 -17.57 -1.17 27.78
N GLU A 63 -17.86 -1.09 26.48
CA GLU A 63 -19.11 -1.60 25.89
C GLU A 63 -18.90 -3.00 25.28
N GLY A 64 -19.72 -3.98 25.67
CA GLY A 64 -19.57 -5.37 25.24
C GLY A 64 -20.28 -5.75 23.93
N GLN A 65 -21.01 -4.83 23.29
CA GLN A 65 -21.68 -5.05 21.99
C GLN A 65 -21.39 -3.88 21.07
N GLY A 66 -21.00 -4.16 19.83
CA GLY A 66 -20.69 -3.13 18.82
C GLY A 66 -21.95 -2.37 18.38
N GLU A 67 -21.86 -1.05 18.35
CA GLU A 67 -22.91 -0.19 17.81
C GLU A 67 -22.76 -0.11 16.28
N HIS A 68 -23.78 -0.59 15.57
CA HIS A 68 -23.84 -0.52 14.11
C HIS A 68 -24.59 0.73 13.65
N SER A 69 -24.00 1.47 12.73
CA SER A 69 -24.59 2.66 12.09
C SER A 69 -24.21 2.72 10.61
N THR A 70 -24.81 3.64 9.86
CA THR A 70 -24.49 3.86 8.45
C THR A 70 -24.25 5.33 8.19
N VAL A 71 -23.22 5.63 7.38
CA VAL A 71 -22.92 6.98 6.89
C VAL A 71 -23.43 7.07 5.45
N SER A 72 -24.37 7.97 5.18
CA SER A 72 -24.96 8.12 3.84
C SER A 72 -24.00 8.74 2.82
N VAL A 73 -24.02 8.21 1.60
CA VAL A 73 -23.25 8.63 0.42
C VAL A 73 -24.23 8.74 -0.77
N GLY A 74 -24.11 9.78 -1.61
CA GLY A 74 -25.04 10.03 -2.74
C GLY A 74 -25.15 8.91 -3.80
N ALA A 75 -26.31 8.80 -4.49
CA ALA A 75 -26.87 7.57 -5.11
C ALA A 75 -26.23 6.97 -6.41
N HIS A 76 -26.39 5.63 -6.59
CA HIS A 76 -26.00 4.74 -7.74
C HIS A 76 -25.56 3.29 -7.30
N ASN A 77 -25.99 2.13 -7.89
CA ASN A 77 -26.15 0.78 -7.27
C ASN A 77 -24.98 -0.27 -7.37
N SER A 78 -24.96 -1.21 -6.40
CA SER A 78 -24.70 -2.69 -6.44
C SER A 78 -23.31 -3.35 -6.17
N THR A 79 -23.40 -4.60 -5.66
CA THR A 79 -22.55 -5.50 -4.82
C THR A 79 -21.63 -6.51 -5.55
N VAL A 80 -20.51 -6.98 -4.94
CA VAL A 80 -19.88 -8.32 -5.18
C VAL A 80 -19.01 -8.77 -3.98
N PRO A 81 -19.04 -10.06 -3.58
CA PRO A 81 -18.24 -10.64 -2.48
C PRO A 81 -16.88 -11.20 -2.94
N PHE A 82 -15.93 -11.31 -2.00
CA PHE A 82 -14.75 -12.17 -2.17
C PHE A 82 -14.36 -12.77 -0.82
N GLU A 83 -14.65 -14.06 -0.65
CA GLU A 83 -14.11 -14.86 0.45
C GLU A 83 -12.61 -15.06 0.23
N SER A 84 -11.85 -14.96 1.31
CA SER A 84 -10.46 -15.39 1.34
C SER A 84 -10.16 -15.99 2.71
N PRO A 85 -9.25 -16.98 2.79
CA PRO A 85 -9.02 -17.75 4.00
C PRO A 85 -8.59 -16.89 5.19
N GLN A 86 -9.10 -17.27 6.37
CA GLN A 86 -8.73 -16.70 7.67
C GLN A 86 -7.25 -17.02 8.01
N PRO A 87 -6.42 -16.04 8.38
CA PRO A 87 -5.08 -16.31 8.91
C PRO A 87 -5.15 -17.01 10.28
N PRO A 88 -4.17 -17.87 10.64
CA PRO A 88 -4.00 -18.32 12.02
C PRO A 88 -3.53 -17.18 12.94
N LEU A 89 -3.98 -17.20 14.19
CA LEU A 89 -3.62 -16.26 15.26
C LEU A 89 -2.24 -16.61 15.83
N GLU A 90 -1.25 -15.73 15.68
CA GLU A 90 0.01 -15.78 16.45
C GLU A 90 0.32 -14.38 17.02
N HIS A 91 0.71 -14.36 18.30
CA HIS A 91 0.79 -13.21 19.22
C HIS A 91 -0.55 -12.55 19.57
N ASP A 92 -1.27 -13.20 20.48
CA ASP A 92 -2.70 -12.97 20.72
C ASP A 92 -3.03 -11.90 21.79
N VAL A 93 -2.02 -11.36 22.47
CA VAL A 93 -2.20 -10.42 23.58
C VAL A 93 -1.89 -9.00 23.11
N VAL A 94 -2.91 -8.16 23.00
CA VAL A 94 -2.78 -6.72 22.73
C VAL A 94 -2.97 -5.99 24.05
N GLN A 95 -1.89 -5.56 24.70
CA GLN A 95 -1.95 -4.80 25.95
C GLN A 95 -1.57 -3.33 25.72
N PRO A 96 -2.53 -2.40 25.76
CA PRO A 96 -2.24 -0.98 25.59
C PRO A 96 -1.35 -0.41 26.68
N LEU A 97 -0.47 0.51 26.26
CA LEU A 97 0.31 1.33 27.15
C LEU A 97 -0.60 2.16 28.06
N SER A 98 -0.59 1.85 29.36
CA SER A 98 -1.36 2.61 30.35
C SER A 98 -0.80 4.02 30.56
N LYS A 99 -1.67 4.95 30.97
CA LYS A 99 -1.30 6.33 31.33
C LYS A 99 -0.14 6.37 32.33
N ARG A 100 -0.24 5.57 33.40
CA ARG A 100 0.75 5.51 34.48
C ARG A 100 2.12 5.10 33.95
N VAL A 101 2.18 4.11 33.06
CA VAL A 101 3.45 3.65 32.48
C VAL A 101 3.99 4.70 31.52
N HIS A 102 3.14 5.29 30.66
CA HIS A 102 3.54 6.37 29.75
C HIS A 102 4.13 7.56 30.51
N GLU A 103 3.48 8.04 31.57
CA GLU A 103 3.97 9.17 32.38
C GLU A 103 5.28 8.87 33.11
N ALA A 104 5.53 7.60 33.45
CA ALA A 104 6.76 7.17 34.09
C ALA A 104 7.93 6.94 33.10
N MET A 105 7.68 6.92 31.79
CA MET A 105 8.73 6.71 30.79
C MET A 105 9.67 7.93 30.66
N PRO A 106 10.98 7.71 30.44
CA PRO A 106 11.90 8.78 30.04
C PRO A 106 11.43 9.51 28.77
N HIS A 107 11.79 10.79 28.63
CA HIS A 107 11.36 11.64 27.51
C HIS A 107 11.54 10.98 26.12
N THR A 108 12.72 10.43 25.84
CA THR A 108 13.00 9.80 24.55
C THR A 108 12.06 8.62 24.25
N LEU A 109 11.79 7.78 25.24
CA LEU A 109 10.90 6.62 25.07
C LEU A 109 9.43 7.04 24.96
N ARG A 110 9.01 8.09 25.69
CA ARG A 110 7.67 8.68 25.53
C ARG A 110 7.42 9.16 24.10
N ASN A 111 8.43 9.74 23.46
CA ASN A 111 8.31 10.22 22.08
C ASN A 111 8.23 9.08 21.05
N MET A 112 8.53 7.83 21.44
CA MET A 112 8.42 6.64 20.58
C MET A 112 7.08 5.93 20.72
N THR A 113 6.08 6.55 21.36
CA THR A 113 4.73 6.00 21.51
C THR A 113 3.73 6.85 20.75
N VAL A 114 2.54 6.30 20.49
CA VAL A 114 1.41 7.03 19.88
C VAL A 114 0.34 7.35 20.92
N TYR A 115 0.80 7.60 22.15
CA TYR A 115 -0.08 7.73 23.30
C TYR A 115 -1.07 8.88 23.09
N GLY A 116 -2.37 8.59 23.19
CA GLY A 116 -3.42 9.59 23.04
C GLY A 116 -3.82 9.93 21.60
N GLN A 117 -3.20 9.31 20.59
CA GLN A 117 -3.45 9.60 19.17
C GLN A 117 -4.66 8.84 18.59
N THR A 118 -5.35 9.44 17.63
CA THR A 118 -6.34 8.78 16.77
C THR A 118 -5.67 8.36 15.45
N ILE A 119 -5.71 7.07 15.12
CA ILE A 119 -5.01 6.52 13.96
C ILE A 119 -5.99 5.82 13.04
N ILE A 120 -5.98 6.20 11.76
CA ILE A 120 -6.72 5.52 10.70
C ILE A 120 -5.80 4.51 10.02
N ILE A 121 -6.30 3.29 9.78
CA ILE A 121 -5.59 2.22 9.09
C ILE A 121 -6.45 1.69 7.94
N THR A 122 -5.98 1.84 6.70
CA THR A 122 -6.62 1.22 5.54
C THR A 122 -6.09 -0.20 5.33
N GLY A 123 -6.94 -1.13 4.86
CA GLY A 123 -6.55 -2.54 4.77
C GLY A 123 -6.32 -3.17 6.15
N GLY A 124 -6.98 -2.66 7.18
CA GLY A 124 -6.79 -3.05 8.57
C GLY A 124 -7.58 -4.29 9.01
N ALA A 125 -8.43 -4.86 8.14
CA ALA A 125 -9.20 -6.05 8.47
C ALA A 125 -8.34 -7.31 8.58
N ARG A 126 -7.14 -7.33 7.97
CA ARG A 126 -6.22 -8.48 8.01
C ARG A 126 -4.79 -8.10 7.65
N GLY A 127 -3.89 -9.08 7.75
CA GLY A 127 -2.52 -8.97 7.26
C GLY A 127 -1.75 -7.82 7.92
N LEU A 128 -0.84 -7.19 7.17
CA LEU A 128 0.09 -6.20 7.73
C LEU A 128 -0.63 -5.01 8.37
N GLY A 129 -1.70 -4.50 7.74
CA GLY A 129 -2.50 -3.39 8.30
C GLY A 129 -3.06 -3.72 9.68
N ASN A 130 -3.62 -4.93 9.84
CA ASN A 130 -4.13 -5.38 11.13
C ASN A 130 -3.04 -5.50 12.20
N HIS A 131 -1.87 -6.06 11.87
CA HIS A 131 -0.76 -6.16 12.83
C HIS A 131 -0.23 -4.77 13.24
N MET A 132 -0.16 -3.81 12.31
CA MET A 132 0.22 -2.44 12.64
C MET A 132 -0.85 -1.70 13.46
N ALA A 133 -2.15 -2.01 13.25
CA ALA A 133 -3.22 -1.48 14.09
C ALA A 133 -3.10 -1.98 15.54
N ARG A 134 -2.80 -3.27 15.74
CA ARG A 134 -2.50 -3.86 17.07
C ARG A 134 -1.29 -3.19 17.72
N ALA A 135 -0.22 -2.97 16.98
CA ALA A 135 0.96 -2.28 17.49
C ALA A 135 0.67 -0.83 17.92
N CYS A 136 -0.17 -0.12 17.17
CA CYS A 136 -0.61 1.22 17.54
C CYS A 136 -1.46 1.20 18.83
N ALA A 137 -2.34 0.21 18.98
CA ALA A 137 -3.09 -0.01 20.21
C ALA A 137 -2.16 -0.28 21.41
N GLU A 138 -1.19 -1.19 21.26
CA GLU A 138 -0.16 -1.47 22.28
C GLU A 138 0.65 -0.22 22.64
N ALA A 139 0.97 0.63 21.66
CA ALA A 139 1.70 1.87 21.86
C ALA A 139 0.83 3.04 22.39
N GLY A 140 -0.41 2.78 22.79
CA GLY A 140 -1.25 3.70 23.55
C GLY A 140 -2.15 4.60 22.71
N ALA A 141 -2.44 4.24 21.45
CA ALA A 141 -3.41 4.98 20.65
C ALA A 141 -4.73 5.14 21.43
N LYS A 142 -5.33 6.34 21.33
CA LYS A 142 -6.62 6.64 21.95
C LYS A 142 -7.78 5.98 21.21
N ASN A 143 -7.73 6.04 19.88
CA ASN A 143 -8.74 5.45 19.01
C ASN A 143 -8.05 4.79 17.82
N ILE A 144 -8.53 3.59 17.46
CA ILE A 144 -8.14 2.92 16.23
C ILE A 144 -9.33 2.92 15.26
N VAL A 145 -9.11 3.37 14.04
CA VAL A 145 -10.13 3.42 13.00
C VAL A 145 -9.69 2.57 11.81
N ILE A 146 -10.38 1.47 11.55
CA ILE A 146 -10.10 0.53 10.47
C ILE A 146 -10.98 0.87 9.27
N PHE A 147 -10.35 1.08 8.11
CA PHE A 147 -11.03 1.19 6.83
C PHE A 147 -10.69 -0.05 5.98
N ASP A 148 -11.70 -0.77 5.53
CA ASP A 148 -11.51 -1.95 4.67
C ASP A 148 -12.73 -2.18 3.77
N ALA A 149 -12.55 -2.81 2.61
CA ALA A 149 -13.65 -3.07 1.70
C ALA A 149 -14.47 -4.31 2.10
N ASN A 150 -13.92 -5.20 2.93
CA ASN A 150 -14.58 -6.42 3.38
C ASN A 150 -15.32 -6.18 4.71
N GLN A 151 -16.66 -6.23 4.66
CA GLN A 151 -17.52 -6.01 5.83
C GLN A 151 -17.23 -7.00 6.96
N GLU A 152 -17.34 -8.30 6.67
CA GLU A 152 -17.28 -9.36 7.68
C GLU A 152 -15.91 -9.40 8.37
N LEU A 153 -14.82 -9.33 7.58
CA LEU A 153 -13.47 -9.30 8.13
C LEU A 153 -13.20 -8.01 8.91
N GLY A 154 -13.75 -6.88 8.45
CA GLY A 154 -13.61 -5.60 9.14
C GLY A 154 -14.31 -5.59 10.50
N ASP A 155 -15.55 -6.08 10.56
CA ASP A 155 -16.31 -6.24 11.79
C ASP A 155 -15.59 -7.15 12.79
N GLN A 156 -15.11 -8.31 12.32
CA GLN A 156 -14.36 -9.26 13.13
C GLN A 156 -13.06 -8.64 13.67
N ALA A 157 -12.30 -7.96 12.81
CA ALA A 157 -11.04 -7.35 13.20
C ALA A 157 -11.21 -6.23 14.23
N ALA A 158 -12.27 -5.40 14.08
CA ALA A 158 -12.57 -4.35 15.03
C ALA A 158 -13.04 -4.89 16.37
N ALA A 159 -13.93 -5.89 16.36
CA ALA A 159 -14.39 -6.57 17.58
C ALA A 159 -13.21 -7.20 18.34
N GLU A 160 -12.39 -7.98 17.64
CA GLU A 160 -11.28 -8.69 18.25
C GLU A 160 -10.22 -7.73 18.83
N LEU A 161 -9.92 -6.63 18.11
CA LEU A 161 -8.98 -5.63 18.60
C LEU A 161 -9.56 -4.89 19.81
N HIS A 162 -10.85 -4.56 19.79
CA HIS A 162 -11.52 -3.96 20.93
C HIS A 162 -11.48 -4.88 22.16
N ASP A 163 -11.89 -6.14 22.02
CA ASP A 163 -11.94 -7.12 23.10
C ASP A 163 -10.57 -7.33 23.75
N LYS A 164 -9.51 -7.37 22.93
CA LYS A 164 -8.14 -7.59 23.42
C LYS A 164 -7.56 -6.35 24.10
N SER A 165 -7.80 -5.17 23.54
CA SER A 165 -7.16 -3.94 23.99
C SER A 165 -7.97 -3.16 25.03
N GLY A 166 -9.29 -3.27 25.02
CA GLY A 166 -10.22 -2.40 25.74
C GLY A 166 -10.28 -0.96 25.21
N LEU A 167 -9.63 -0.67 24.07
CA LEU A 167 -9.63 0.67 23.45
C LEU A 167 -10.84 0.85 22.53
N PRO A 168 -11.29 2.10 22.32
CA PRO A 168 -12.23 2.39 21.25
C PRO A 168 -11.68 1.98 19.87
N VAL A 169 -12.43 1.12 19.18
CA VAL A 169 -12.14 0.70 17.81
C VAL A 169 -13.37 0.91 16.95
N SER A 170 -13.19 1.53 15.79
CA SER A 170 -14.25 1.65 14.79
C SER A 170 -13.82 1.03 13.47
N PHE A 171 -14.76 0.38 12.80
CA PHE A 171 -14.61 -0.09 11.44
C PHE A 171 -15.54 0.69 10.51
N PHE A 172 -15.02 1.13 9.37
CA PHE A 172 -15.76 1.72 8.26
C PHE A 172 -15.53 0.87 7.02
N LYS A 173 -16.61 0.37 6.43
CA LYS A 173 -16.52 -0.36 5.17
C LYS A 173 -16.29 0.62 4.02
N VAL A 174 -15.04 0.72 3.55
CA VAL A 174 -14.59 1.69 2.55
C VAL A 174 -13.75 1.00 1.48
N ASP A 175 -14.22 1.06 0.24
CA ASP A 175 -13.37 0.79 -0.93
C ASP A 175 -12.46 1.98 -1.22
N VAL A 176 -11.14 1.77 -1.18
CA VAL A 176 -10.15 2.85 -1.41
C VAL A 176 -10.19 3.45 -2.81
N ARG A 177 -10.93 2.86 -3.75
CA ARG A 177 -11.15 3.40 -5.09
C ARG A 177 -12.28 4.44 -5.13
N ASP A 178 -13.13 4.49 -4.10
CA ASP A 178 -14.24 5.42 -4.02
C ASP A 178 -13.89 6.67 -3.22
N GLY A 179 -13.50 7.72 -3.94
CA GLY A 179 -13.22 9.03 -3.33
C GLY A 179 -14.40 9.63 -2.57
N ALA A 180 -15.65 9.33 -2.95
CA ALA A 180 -16.82 9.87 -2.26
C ALA A 180 -17.03 9.18 -0.90
N ALA A 181 -17.01 7.84 -0.88
CA ALA A 181 -17.06 7.07 0.37
C ALA A 181 -15.90 7.40 1.30
N ILE A 182 -14.67 7.55 0.77
CA ILE A 182 -13.51 8.00 1.55
C ILE A 182 -13.79 9.36 2.21
N ASN A 183 -14.26 10.35 1.46
CA ASN A 183 -14.51 11.68 2.02
C ASN A 183 -15.57 11.64 3.12
N ALA A 184 -16.68 10.94 2.90
CA ALA A 184 -17.76 10.81 3.88
C ALA A 184 -17.30 10.08 5.15
N ALA A 185 -16.52 9.01 4.99
CA ALA A 185 -15.96 8.27 6.12
C ALA A 185 -14.96 9.12 6.91
N VAL A 186 -14.09 9.89 6.23
CA VAL A 186 -13.14 10.80 6.90
C VAL A 186 -13.87 11.92 7.64
N GLU A 187 -14.89 12.52 7.04
CA GLU A 187 -15.73 13.53 7.71
C GLU A 187 -16.39 12.96 8.97
N SER A 188 -16.95 11.76 8.88
CA SER A 188 -17.54 11.07 10.04
C SER A 188 -16.50 10.78 11.12
N VAL A 189 -15.28 10.39 10.76
CA VAL A 189 -14.19 10.21 11.73
C VAL A 189 -13.84 11.54 12.42
N VAL A 190 -13.80 12.64 11.68
CA VAL A 190 -13.55 13.98 12.23
C VAL A 190 -14.65 14.38 13.20
N ASP A 191 -15.91 14.12 12.87
CA ASP A 191 -17.04 14.42 13.75
C ASP A 191 -17.01 13.60 15.04
N LEU A 192 -16.61 12.33 14.96
CA LEU A 192 -16.59 11.42 16.11
C LEU A 192 -15.39 11.61 17.02
N TYR A 193 -14.21 11.80 16.44
CA TYR A 193 -12.93 11.71 17.17
C TYR A 193 -12.08 12.98 17.07
N GLY A 194 -12.50 13.95 16.27
CA GLY A 194 -11.67 15.06 15.81
C GLY A 194 -10.74 14.63 14.67
N CYS A 195 -9.95 15.59 14.18
CA CYS A 195 -8.99 15.32 13.11
C CYS A 195 -8.00 14.21 13.52
N PRO A 196 -7.79 13.16 12.70
CA PRO A 196 -6.84 12.09 13.01
C PRO A 196 -5.40 12.61 13.11
N ASP A 197 -4.57 11.91 13.88
CA ASP A 197 -3.13 12.22 14.06
C ASP A 197 -2.28 11.53 13.00
N SER A 198 -2.63 10.30 12.65
CA SER A 198 -1.88 9.49 11.68
C SER A 198 -2.76 8.67 10.75
N LEU A 199 -2.24 8.40 9.56
CA LEU A 199 -2.77 7.43 8.61
C LEU A 199 -1.72 6.32 8.38
N VAL A 200 -2.13 5.06 8.53
CA VAL A 200 -1.40 3.90 8.03
C VAL A 200 -2.13 3.38 6.80
N ASN A 201 -1.66 3.74 5.62
CA ASN A 201 -2.28 3.35 4.36
C ASN A 201 -1.75 2.01 3.87
N ALA A 202 -2.38 0.91 4.30
CA ALA A 202 -1.94 -0.45 4.01
C ALA A 202 -2.81 -1.21 2.99
N ALA A 203 -3.94 -0.62 2.54
CA ALA A 203 -4.76 -1.21 1.50
C ALA A 203 -3.96 -1.42 0.20
N GLY A 204 -4.05 -2.62 -0.36
CA GLY A 204 -3.34 -2.97 -1.58
C GLY A 204 -3.59 -4.40 -2.03
N ILE A 205 -3.31 -4.66 -3.31
CA ILE A 205 -3.32 -5.99 -3.91
C ILE A 205 -2.00 -6.27 -4.63
N ALA A 206 -1.68 -7.54 -4.80
CA ALA A 206 -0.53 -7.99 -5.57
C ALA A 206 -0.97 -9.09 -6.54
N ASP A 207 -0.85 -8.79 -7.83
CA ASP A 207 -0.93 -9.81 -8.88
C ASP A 207 0.50 -10.32 -9.13
N SER A 208 0.67 -11.64 -9.18
CA SER A 208 1.96 -12.32 -9.23
C SER A 208 1.91 -13.53 -10.16
N ASN A 209 3.06 -13.92 -10.72
CA ASN A 209 3.19 -14.99 -11.71
C ASN A 209 2.39 -14.72 -12.99
N ILE A 210 2.32 -13.45 -13.42
CA ILE A 210 1.66 -13.04 -14.66
C ILE A 210 2.67 -12.31 -15.55
N LYS A 211 2.94 -12.89 -16.71
CA LYS A 211 3.88 -12.34 -17.69
C LYS A 211 3.39 -11.02 -18.28
N ALA A 212 4.32 -10.12 -18.56
CA ALA A 212 4.00 -8.78 -19.01
C ALA A 212 3.26 -8.77 -20.37
N GLU A 213 3.65 -9.64 -21.30
CA GLU A 213 3.09 -9.73 -22.65
C GLU A 213 1.68 -10.35 -22.70
N THR A 214 1.24 -10.99 -21.62
CA THR A 214 -0.10 -11.59 -21.50
C THR A 214 -0.96 -10.96 -20.40
N TYR A 215 -0.47 -9.90 -19.74
CA TYR A 215 -1.17 -9.30 -18.63
C TYR A 215 -2.44 -8.58 -19.11
N ASP A 216 -3.59 -8.86 -18.50
CA ASP A 216 -4.85 -8.22 -18.85
C ASP A 216 -4.84 -6.70 -18.51
N PRO A 217 -5.02 -5.81 -19.48
CA PRO A 217 -5.10 -4.37 -19.23
C PRO A 217 -6.17 -3.96 -18.22
N ALA A 218 -7.27 -4.70 -18.07
CA ALA A 218 -8.29 -4.42 -17.06
C ALA A 218 -7.80 -4.72 -15.65
N MET A 219 -7.10 -5.85 -15.46
CA MET A 219 -6.43 -6.17 -14.19
C MET A 219 -5.38 -5.12 -13.83
N PHE A 220 -4.60 -4.65 -14.81
CA PHE A 220 -3.59 -3.62 -14.56
C PHE A 220 -4.22 -2.32 -14.06
N ARG A 221 -5.29 -1.86 -14.71
CA ARG A 221 -6.04 -0.68 -14.27
C ARG A 221 -6.58 -0.85 -12.85
N ARG A 222 -7.18 -2.00 -12.53
CA ARG A 222 -7.67 -2.29 -11.17
C ARG A 222 -6.54 -2.25 -10.13
N LEU A 223 -5.39 -2.84 -10.44
CA LEU A 223 -4.24 -2.86 -9.56
C LEU A 223 -3.69 -1.46 -9.30
N ILE A 224 -3.55 -0.64 -10.34
CA ILE A 224 -3.14 0.77 -10.21
C ILE A 224 -4.19 1.56 -9.41
N ASP A 225 -5.47 1.32 -9.67
CA ASP A 225 -6.55 2.05 -9.02
C ASP A 225 -6.61 1.76 -7.51
N ILE A 226 -6.35 0.53 -7.08
CA ILE A 226 -6.26 0.19 -5.66
C ILE A 226 -4.96 0.72 -5.05
N ASN A 227 -3.81 0.35 -5.63
CA ASN A 227 -2.52 0.58 -4.98
C ASN A 227 -2.07 2.03 -5.03
N LEU A 228 -2.31 2.74 -6.15
CA LEU A 228 -1.80 4.08 -6.38
C LEU A 228 -2.91 5.12 -6.34
N THR A 229 -3.98 4.98 -7.12
CA THR A 229 -5.10 5.94 -7.09
C THR A 229 -5.75 5.97 -5.72
N GLY A 230 -6.00 4.80 -5.10
CA GLY A 230 -6.57 4.74 -3.76
C GLY A 230 -5.68 5.36 -2.68
N THR A 231 -4.36 5.16 -2.79
CA THR A 231 -3.37 5.88 -1.95
C THR A 231 -3.48 7.40 -2.14
N PHE A 232 -3.59 7.88 -3.37
CA PHE A 232 -3.81 9.29 -3.66
C PHE A 232 -5.11 9.81 -3.04
N LEU A 233 -6.24 9.14 -3.25
CA LEU A 233 -7.55 9.57 -2.75
C LEU A 233 -7.58 9.63 -1.22
N MET A 234 -7.08 8.58 -0.55
CA MET A 234 -7.05 8.52 0.90
C MET A 234 -6.14 9.60 1.50
N THR A 235 -4.90 9.72 1.02
CA THR A 235 -3.96 10.74 1.51
C THR A 235 -4.48 12.15 1.26
N GLN A 236 -5.17 12.40 0.13
CA GLN A 236 -5.75 13.69 -0.16
C GLN A 236 -6.89 14.05 0.80
N ALA A 237 -7.77 13.10 1.12
CA ALA A 237 -8.87 13.31 2.07
C ALA A 237 -8.35 13.64 3.48
N ILE A 238 -7.41 12.83 3.99
CA ILE A 238 -6.80 13.04 5.31
C ILE A 238 -5.95 14.32 5.34
N GLY A 239 -5.14 14.55 4.31
CA GLY A 239 -4.30 15.74 4.20
C GLY A 239 -5.14 17.02 4.20
N ARG A 240 -6.26 17.07 3.47
CA ARG A 240 -7.21 18.20 3.53
C ARG A 240 -7.79 18.39 4.92
N ALA A 241 -8.21 17.32 5.60
CA ALA A 241 -8.75 17.40 6.96
C ALA A 241 -7.71 17.97 7.95
N MET A 242 -6.46 17.48 7.90
CA MET A 242 -5.35 17.97 8.72
C MET A 242 -5.05 19.45 8.46
N MET A 243 -4.95 19.85 7.18
CA MET A 243 -4.70 21.24 6.79
C MET A 243 -5.84 22.17 7.21
N ALA A 244 -7.10 21.76 7.04
CA ALA A 244 -8.26 22.55 7.46
C ALA A 244 -8.31 22.74 8.98
N ALA A 245 -7.90 21.73 9.75
CA ALA A 245 -7.80 21.80 11.20
C ALA A 245 -6.53 22.52 11.70
N GLY A 246 -5.57 22.85 10.83
CA GLY A 246 -4.26 23.35 11.23
C GLY A 246 -3.48 22.36 12.10
N LYS A 247 -3.74 21.06 11.95
CA LYS A 247 -3.20 19.99 12.78
C LYS A 247 -1.99 19.31 12.10
N PRO A 248 -0.82 19.23 12.76
CA PRO A 248 0.29 18.39 12.29
C PRO A 248 -0.12 16.92 12.17
N GLY A 249 0.56 16.16 11.32
CA GLY A 249 0.21 14.74 11.16
C GLY A 249 1.30 13.87 10.55
N SER A 250 1.07 12.56 10.57
CA SER A 250 1.96 11.57 9.95
C SER A 250 1.20 10.61 9.03
N LEU A 251 1.64 10.51 7.78
CA LEU A 251 1.10 9.55 6.81
C LEU A 251 2.17 8.50 6.52
N ILE A 252 1.83 7.24 6.81
CA ILE A 252 2.67 6.06 6.61
C ILE A 252 2.07 5.26 5.47
N LEU A 253 2.76 5.22 4.33
CA LEU A 253 2.29 4.51 3.14
C LEU A 253 3.00 3.17 3.00
N ILE A 254 2.24 2.08 2.92
CA ILE A 254 2.82 0.76 2.76
C ILE A 254 3.10 0.51 1.28
N ALA A 255 4.38 0.71 0.92
CA ALA A 255 4.90 0.45 -0.41
C ALA A 255 5.35 -1.02 -0.53
N SER A 256 6.56 -1.27 -1.03
CA SER A 256 7.19 -2.59 -1.11
C SER A 256 8.62 -2.43 -1.62
N MET A 257 9.52 -3.35 -1.25
CA MET A 257 10.83 -3.46 -1.94
C MET A 257 10.66 -3.58 -3.47
N SER A 258 9.54 -4.15 -3.92
CA SER A 258 9.17 -4.30 -5.33
C SER A 258 9.02 -2.97 -6.08
N GLY A 259 8.92 -1.84 -5.37
CA GLY A 259 8.98 -0.51 -5.97
C GLY A 259 10.41 0.00 -6.21
N SER A 260 11.42 -0.67 -5.64
CA SER A 260 12.85 -0.35 -5.76
C SER A 260 13.64 -1.40 -6.54
N VAL A 261 13.15 -2.64 -6.59
CA VAL A 261 13.80 -3.77 -7.28
C VAL A 261 12.81 -4.54 -8.14
N VAL A 262 13.33 -5.42 -9.01
CA VAL A 262 12.51 -6.39 -9.74
C VAL A 262 12.59 -7.73 -9.01
N ASN A 263 11.45 -8.20 -8.52
CA ASN A 263 11.33 -9.48 -7.84
C ASN A 263 11.65 -10.66 -8.78
N TYR A 264 12.24 -11.71 -8.20
CA TYR A 264 12.53 -12.97 -8.88
C TYR A 264 12.14 -14.15 -7.97
N PRO A 265 11.58 -15.25 -8.52
CA PRO A 265 11.42 -15.57 -9.95
C PRO A 265 10.12 -15.10 -10.60
N GLN A 266 9.16 -14.62 -9.81
CA GLN A 266 7.82 -14.33 -10.30
C GLN A 266 7.76 -13.09 -11.19
N GLU A 267 6.99 -13.16 -12.27
CA GLU A 267 6.64 -12.01 -13.08
C GLU A 267 5.51 -11.20 -12.40
N GLN A 268 5.77 -9.92 -12.14
CA GLN A 268 4.83 -9.03 -11.44
C GLN A 268 5.08 -7.53 -11.77
N SER A 269 5.43 -7.23 -13.03
CA SER A 269 5.82 -5.88 -13.47
C SER A 269 4.79 -4.79 -13.12
N CYS A 270 3.50 -5.11 -13.23
CA CYS A 270 2.39 -4.22 -12.90
C CYS A 270 2.37 -3.84 -11.40
N TYR A 271 2.59 -4.82 -10.51
CA TYR A 271 2.69 -4.59 -9.08
C TYR A 271 3.90 -3.71 -8.75
N ASN A 272 5.06 -4.03 -9.32
CA ASN A 272 6.29 -3.27 -9.14
C ASN A 272 6.10 -1.80 -9.54
N ALA A 273 5.50 -1.55 -10.72
CA ALA A 273 5.18 -0.21 -11.19
C ALA A 273 4.25 0.54 -10.23
N SER A 274 3.22 -0.13 -9.70
CA SER A 274 2.30 0.50 -8.74
C SER A 274 3.00 0.94 -7.44
N LYS A 275 3.90 0.10 -6.91
CA LYS A 275 4.60 0.39 -5.65
C LYS A 275 5.74 1.40 -5.84
N ALA A 276 6.40 1.42 -6.99
CA ALA A 276 7.31 2.50 -7.37
C ALA A 276 6.56 3.85 -7.44
N GLY A 277 5.36 3.85 -8.03
CA GLY A 277 4.46 5.01 -8.05
C GLY A 277 4.12 5.52 -6.65
N VAL A 278 3.79 4.61 -5.71
CA VAL A 278 3.52 4.98 -4.30
C VAL A 278 4.74 5.63 -3.65
N ILE A 279 5.94 5.07 -3.84
CA ILE A 279 7.19 5.63 -3.27
C ILE A 279 7.43 7.05 -3.77
N GLN A 280 7.35 7.27 -5.09
CA GLN A 280 7.60 8.59 -5.66
C GLN A 280 6.48 9.59 -5.33
N TYR A 281 5.22 9.12 -5.27
CA TYR A 281 4.09 9.93 -4.84
C TYR A 281 4.28 10.41 -3.39
N ALA A 282 4.63 9.49 -2.47
CA ALA A 282 4.90 9.81 -1.06
C ALA A 282 5.95 10.91 -0.91
N LYS A 283 7.06 10.80 -1.66
CA LYS A 283 8.14 11.79 -1.66
C LYS A 283 7.67 13.15 -2.17
N SER A 284 6.78 13.17 -3.16
CA SER A 284 6.25 14.41 -3.74
C SER A 284 5.34 15.13 -2.72
N ILE A 285 4.36 14.42 -2.16
CA ILE A 285 3.45 15.02 -1.16
C ILE A 285 4.14 15.34 0.17
N ALA A 286 5.21 14.61 0.53
CA ALA A 286 6.07 14.99 1.66
C ALA A 286 6.67 16.38 1.49
N ALA A 287 7.18 16.70 0.29
CA ALA A 287 7.76 18.01 0.00
C ALA A 287 6.68 19.11 -0.05
N GLU A 288 5.53 18.81 -0.64
CA GLU A 288 4.41 19.77 -0.75
C GLU A 288 3.79 20.10 0.61
N TRP A 289 3.66 19.11 1.49
CA TRP A 289 2.90 19.22 2.74
C TRP A 289 3.77 19.47 3.98
N ALA A 290 5.11 19.49 3.84
CA ALA A 290 6.01 19.86 4.94
C ALA A 290 5.70 21.24 5.55
N LYS A 291 5.25 22.20 4.73
CA LYS A 291 4.82 23.54 5.19
C LYS A 291 3.56 23.54 6.07
N HIS A 292 2.87 22.40 6.16
CA HIS A 292 1.69 22.17 6.99
C HIS A 292 2.00 21.26 8.18
N ASP A 293 3.28 20.98 8.46
CA ASP A 293 3.72 20.04 9.51
C ASP A 293 3.13 18.62 9.33
N ILE A 294 2.84 18.24 8.08
CA ILE A 294 2.40 16.89 7.72
C ILE A 294 3.59 16.14 7.12
N ARG A 295 3.92 15.02 7.73
CA ARG A 295 5.02 14.15 7.30
C ARG A 295 4.47 12.97 6.50
N VAL A 296 5.18 12.56 5.46
CA VAL A 296 4.80 11.39 4.66
C VAL A 296 6.01 10.50 4.46
N ASN A 297 5.93 9.24 4.89
CA ASN A 297 7.01 8.27 4.73
C ASN A 297 6.45 6.93 4.26
N CYS A 298 7.30 6.13 3.61
CA CYS A 298 6.96 4.78 3.17
C CYS A 298 7.63 3.72 4.05
N ILE A 299 6.89 2.66 4.35
CA ILE A 299 7.45 1.37 4.73
C ILE A 299 7.42 0.49 3.48
N SER A 300 8.57 -0.06 3.10
CA SER A 300 8.73 -0.96 1.95
C SER A 300 9.18 -2.34 2.41
N PRO A 301 8.22 -3.23 2.73
CA PRO A 301 8.55 -4.59 3.17
C PRO A 301 9.12 -5.44 2.03
N GLY A 302 9.93 -6.43 2.42
CA GLY A 302 10.29 -7.56 1.58
C GLY A 302 9.21 -8.64 1.55
N TYR A 303 9.64 -9.90 1.42
CA TYR A 303 8.72 -11.04 1.51
C TYR A 303 8.33 -11.30 2.96
N MET A 304 7.05 -11.07 3.27
CA MET A 304 6.50 -11.24 4.62
C MET A 304 5.70 -12.55 4.72
N ASP A 305 5.74 -13.23 5.86
CA ASP A 305 4.98 -14.46 6.12
C ASP A 305 3.50 -14.16 6.45
N THR A 306 2.77 -13.66 5.45
CA THR A 306 1.34 -13.36 5.54
C THR A 306 0.49 -14.54 5.10
N ALA A 307 -0.80 -14.52 5.43
CA ALA A 307 -1.77 -15.50 4.93
C ALA A 307 -1.75 -15.67 3.39
N LEU A 308 -1.52 -14.57 2.65
CA LEU A 308 -1.39 -14.60 1.18
C LEU A 308 -0.21 -15.44 0.71
N ASN A 309 0.87 -15.46 1.50
CA ASN A 309 2.06 -16.24 1.18
C ASN A 309 2.01 -17.65 1.76
N ARG A 310 1.21 -17.94 2.79
CA ARG A 310 1.03 -19.27 3.42
C ARG A 310 0.20 -20.26 2.59
N VAL A 311 0.37 -20.26 1.26
CA VAL A 311 -0.29 -21.23 0.36
C VAL A 311 0.72 -22.25 -0.18
N PRO A 312 0.36 -23.54 -0.32
CA PRO A 312 1.27 -24.59 -0.78
C PRO A 312 1.91 -24.33 -2.14
N ALA A 313 1.18 -23.62 -3.04
CA ALA A 313 1.65 -23.29 -4.38
C ALA A 313 2.92 -22.42 -4.39
N LEU A 314 3.22 -21.71 -3.29
CA LEU A 314 4.37 -20.81 -3.22
C LEU A 314 5.60 -21.45 -2.55
N GLU A 315 5.55 -22.69 -2.08
CA GLU A 315 6.67 -23.29 -1.32
C GLU A 315 7.99 -23.34 -2.09
N ALA A 316 7.95 -23.62 -3.40
CA ALA A 316 9.14 -23.59 -4.25
C ALA A 316 9.69 -22.15 -4.39
N GLN A 317 8.81 -21.17 -4.56
CA GLN A 317 9.19 -19.76 -4.69
C GLN A 317 9.76 -19.21 -3.39
N LYS A 318 9.17 -19.56 -2.24
CA LYS A 318 9.69 -19.20 -0.91
C LYS A 318 11.12 -19.68 -0.68
N LYS A 319 11.50 -20.85 -1.20
CA LYS A 319 12.90 -21.34 -1.11
C LYS A 319 13.84 -20.40 -1.85
N ILE A 320 13.45 -19.95 -3.05
CA ILE A 320 14.23 -19.00 -3.85
C ILE A 320 14.30 -17.65 -3.14
N TRP A 321 13.16 -17.12 -2.68
CA TRP A 321 13.09 -15.87 -1.94
C TRP A 321 14.03 -15.88 -0.73
N LYS A 322 13.96 -16.92 0.12
CA LYS A 322 14.86 -17.08 1.26
C LYS A 322 16.33 -17.15 0.85
N SER A 323 16.65 -17.91 -0.21
CA SER A 323 18.04 -18.05 -0.68
C SER A 323 18.65 -16.75 -1.19
N LEU A 324 17.81 -15.80 -1.64
CA LEU A 324 18.22 -14.48 -2.12
C LEU A 324 18.19 -13.42 -1.01
N THR A 325 17.53 -13.69 0.12
CA THR A 325 17.52 -12.81 1.29
C THR A 325 18.73 -13.13 2.19
N PRO A 326 19.62 -12.18 2.51
CA PRO A 326 20.75 -12.41 3.42
C PRO A 326 20.38 -13.02 4.78
N GLN A 327 19.24 -12.64 5.37
CA GLN A 327 18.74 -13.25 6.61
C GLN A 327 18.13 -14.66 6.44
N ASN A 328 18.06 -15.18 5.21
CA ASN A 328 17.60 -16.53 4.86
C ASN A 328 16.21 -16.93 5.39
N ARG A 329 15.29 -15.96 5.45
CA ARG A 329 13.92 -16.15 5.95
C ARG A 329 12.96 -15.15 5.31
N LEU A 330 11.67 -15.39 5.49
CA LEU A 330 10.64 -14.36 5.30
C LEU A 330 10.59 -13.49 6.55
N GLY A 331 10.17 -12.24 6.39
CA GLY A 331 9.89 -11.34 7.51
C GLY A 331 8.62 -11.77 8.24
N GLY A 332 8.61 -11.68 9.57
CA GLY A 332 7.41 -11.80 10.39
C GLY A 332 6.50 -10.58 10.18
N VAL A 333 5.18 -10.80 10.19
CA VAL A 333 4.19 -9.73 9.99
C VAL A 333 4.26 -8.62 11.04
N ASP A 334 4.75 -8.96 12.23
CA ASP A 334 4.98 -8.08 13.38
C ASP A 334 6.29 -7.29 13.29
N GLU A 335 7.24 -7.67 12.44
CA GLU A 335 8.54 -6.98 12.34
C GLU A 335 8.44 -5.58 11.69
N LEU A 336 7.27 -5.21 11.17
CA LEU A 336 6.99 -3.86 10.68
C LEU A 336 6.42 -2.93 11.77
N ASN A 337 5.91 -3.51 12.87
CA ASN A 337 5.14 -2.81 13.89
C ASN A 337 5.92 -1.68 14.55
N GLY A 338 7.17 -1.96 14.95
CA GLY A 338 8.03 -0.97 15.58
C GLY A 338 8.29 0.25 14.68
N LEU A 339 8.52 0.03 13.38
CA LEU A 339 8.70 1.15 12.45
C LEU A 339 7.40 1.93 12.24
N CYS A 340 6.25 1.24 12.15
CA CYS A 340 4.96 1.90 12.03
C CYS A 340 4.70 2.86 13.21
N VAL A 341 4.87 2.37 14.44
CA VAL A 341 4.73 3.19 15.65
C VAL A 341 5.73 4.35 15.65
N PHE A 342 7.01 4.09 15.34
CA PHE A 342 8.03 5.14 15.25
C PHE A 342 7.65 6.24 14.24
N LEU A 343 7.19 5.87 13.05
CA LEU A 343 6.80 6.82 12.00
C LEU A 343 5.54 7.60 12.37
N ALA A 344 4.59 7.02 13.11
CA ALA A 344 3.43 7.72 13.64
C ALA A 344 3.75 8.65 14.83
N SER A 345 4.77 8.29 15.62
CA SER A 345 5.16 9.00 16.84
C SER A 345 5.99 10.29 16.60
N ASP A 346 6.18 11.05 17.67
CA ASP A 346 7.00 12.26 17.67
C ASP A 346 8.51 11.97 17.49
N ALA A 347 8.95 10.74 17.70
CA ALA A 347 10.35 10.34 17.49
C ALA A 347 10.81 10.48 16.03
N SER A 348 9.88 10.53 15.07
CA SER A 348 10.18 10.72 13.64
C SER A 348 9.84 12.12 13.13
N ARG A 349 9.67 13.12 14.01
CA ARG A 349 9.29 14.51 13.65
C ARG A 349 10.13 15.17 12.56
N PHE A 350 11.41 14.82 12.44
CA PHE A 350 12.30 15.36 11.41
C PHE A 350 12.39 14.47 10.15
N MET A 351 11.62 13.39 10.07
CA MET A 351 11.60 12.45 8.95
C MET A 351 10.36 12.66 8.09
N THR A 352 10.57 13.05 6.83
CA THR A 352 9.54 13.09 5.79
C THR A 352 10.17 12.79 4.42
N GLY A 353 9.41 12.16 3.52
CA GLY A 353 9.85 11.76 2.18
C GLY A 353 10.75 10.51 2.14
N SER A 354 10.92 9.81 3.27
CA SER A 354 11.76 8.61 3.33
C SER A 354 11.04 7.38 2.81
N ASN A 355 11.75 6.49 2.11
CA ASN A 355 11.34 5.13 1.84
C ASN A 355 12.22 4.16 2.62
N ILE A 356 11.65 3.47 3.61
CA ILE A 356 12.41 2.60 4.51
C ILE A 356 12.18 1.15 4.09
N LEU A 357 13.25 0.49 3.63
CA LEU A 357 13.23 -0.92 3.26
C LEU A 357 13.37 -1.80 4.51
N ILE A 358 12.45 -2.77 4.67
CA ILE A 358 12.52 -3.81 5.69
C ILE A 358 12.35 -5.16 4.98
N ASP A 359 13.45 -5.71 4.47
CA ASP A 359 13.42 -6.84 3.53
C ASP A 359 14.43 -7.95 3.86
N GLY A 360 15.00 -7.96 5.06
CA GLY A 360 16.03 -8.92 5.46
C GLY A 360 17.34 -8.79 4.67
N GLY A 361 17.56 -7.66 4.01
CA GLY A 361 18.73 -7.37 3.17
C GLY A 361 18.58 -7.78 1.70
N TYR A 362 17.37 -8.14 1.26
CA TYR A 362 17.15 -8.64 -0.12
C TYR A 362 17.62 -7.63 -1.19
N SER A 363 17.42 -6.34 -0.95
CA SER A 363 17.82 -5.25 -1.86
C SER A 363 19.26 -4.76 -1.68
N CYS A 364 20.10 -5.42 -0.88
CA CYS A 364 21.51 -5.03 -0.71
C CYS A 364 22.40 -5.37 -1.93
N TYR A 365 21.91 -6.18 -2.87
CA TYR A 365 22.66 -6.67 -4.04
C TYR A 365 22.29 -5.95 -5.34
#